data_AF-A0A060BUQ5-F1
#
_entry.id   AF-A0A060BUQ5-F1
#
_cell.length_a   1.000
_cell.length_b   1.000
_cell.length_c   1.000
_cell.angle_alpha   90.00
_cell.angle_beta   90.00
_cell.angle_gamma   90.00
#
_symmetry.space_group_name_H-M   'P 1'
#
loop_
_entity.id
_entity.type
_entity.pdbx_description
1 polymer ?
#
loop_
_entity_poly.entity_id
_entity_poly.type
_entity_poly.pdbx_seq_one_letter_code
_entity_poly.pdbx_strand_id
1 'polypeptide(L)' 'MLRFFGYLFAVGVMLFCAAAAVAGYVIWKVSADLPDYSQLAQYEPPVMTRVHAADGTLIAEYARERRLFVPVNAIPKLVI' A
#
# COMPACT_ATOMS: atom_id res chain seq x y z
N MET A 1 47.02 16.12 -23.47
CA MET A 1 46.44 15.23 -22.42
C MET A 1 45.21 15.84 -21.76
N LEU A 2 45.23 17.08 -21.28
CA LEU A 2 44.09 17.70 -20.57
C LEU A 2 42.76 17.73 -21.34
N ARG A 3 42.81 17.93 -22.67
CA ARG A 3 41.61 17.94 -23.53
C ARG A 3 40.92 16.58 -23.63
N PHE A 4 41.68 15.48 -23.59
CA PHE A 4 41.14 14.12 -23.63
C PHE A 4 40.35 13.78 -22.37
N PHE A 5 40.90 14.14 -21.20
CA PHE A 5 40.19 14.04 -19.93
C PHE A 5 38.92 14.91 -19.89
N GLY A 6 38.96 16.11 -20.49
CA GLY A 6 37.79 16.97 -20.61
C GLY A 6 36.66 16.34 -21.43
N TYR A 7 36.99 15.70 -22.57
CA TYR A 7 35.99 14.98 -23.37
C TYR A 7 35.44 13.74 -22.65
N LEU A 8 36.30 12.97 -21.98
CA LEU A 8 35.87 11.81 -21.18
C LEU A 8 34.89 12.23 -20.08
N PHE A 9 35.20 13.33 -19.38
CA PHE A 9 34.34 13.89 -18.35
C PHE A 9 33.01 14.40 -18.92
N ALA A 10 33.03 15.12 -20.04
CA ALA A 10 31.82 15.62 -20.69
C ALA A 10 30.88 14.49 -21.13
N VAL A 11 31.43 13.41 -21.72
CA VAL A 11 30.66 12.21 -22.08
C VAL A 11 30.11 11.52 -20.82
N GLY A 12 30.92 11.40 -19.77
CA GLY A 12 30.47 10.83 -18.49
C GLY A 12 29.30 11.60 -17.87
N VAL A 13 29.38 12.94 -17.85
CA VAL A 13 28.29 13.79 -17.34
C VAL A 13 27.04 13.66 -18.20
N MET A 14 27.19 13.61 -19.53
CA MET A 14 26.05 13.44 -20.44
C MET A 14 25.34 12.10 -20.22
N LEU A 15 26.10 11.01 -20.06
CA LEU A 15 25.56 9.69 -19.74
C LEU A 15 24.88 9.66 -18.37
N PHE A 16 25.47 10.32 -17.38
CA PHE A 16 24.89 10.43 -16.04
C PHE A 16 23.55 11.17 -16.06
N CYS A 17 23.45 12.31 -16.76
CA CYS A 17 22.20 13.04 -16.92
C CYS A 17 21.13 12.22 -17.63
N ALA A 18 21.51 11.49 -18.69
CA ALA A 18 20.58 10.61 -19.38
C ALA A 18 20.06 9.48 -18.46
N ALA A 19 20.95 8.85 -17.69
CA ALA A 19 20.58 7.81 -16.74
C ALA A 19 19.65 8.35 -15.62
N ALA A 20 19.95 9.54 -15.09
CA ALA A 20 19.12 10.19 -14.09
C ALA A 20 17.70 10.51 -14.61
N ALA A 21 17.59 10.99 -15.86
CA ALA A 21 16.29 11.24 -16.49
C ALA A 21 15.47 9.96 -16.67
N VAL A 22 16.11 8.87 -17.12
CA VAL A 22 15.45 7.56 -17.25
C VAL A 22 15.00 7.04 -15.89
N ALA A 23 15.85 7.09 -14.87
CA ALA A 23 15.50 6.66 -13.52
C ALA A 23 14.33 7.46 -12.95
N GLY A 24 14.34 8.79 -13.12
CA GLY A 24 13.25 9.66 -12.70
C GLY A 24 11.92 9.34 -13.41
N TYR A 25 11.98 9.09 -14.73
CA TYR A 25 10.80 8.68 -15.50
C TYR A 25 10.22 7.34 -15.03
N VAL A 26 11.07 6.35 -14.77
CA VAL A 26 10.64 5.04 -14.27
C VAL A 26 9.98 5.17 -12.90
N ILE A 27 10.58 5.93 -11.98
CA ILE A 27 10.00 6.18 -10.64
C ILE A 27 8.64 6.86 -10.78
N TRP A 28 8.53 7.92 -11.60
CA TRP A 28 7.27 8.62 -11.82
C TRP A 28 6.19 7.70 -12.38
N LYS A 29 6.53 6.88 -13.37
CA LYS A 29 5.61 5.93 -14.00
C LYS A 29 5.12 4.87 -13.00
N VAL A 30 6.05 4.27 -12.25
CA VAL A 30 5.70 3.27 -11.24
C VAL A 30 4.79 3.90 -10.18
N SER A 31 5.15 5.07 -9.65
CA SER A 31 4.33 5.78 -8.66
C SER A 31 2.94 6.16 -9.16
N ALA A 32 2.77 6.44 -10.46
CA ALA A 32 1.47 6.76 -11.05
C ALA A 32 0.54 5.53 -11.15
N ASP A 33 1.12 4.34 -11.30
CA ASP A 33 0.38 3.07 -11.37
C ASP A 33 0.12 2.46 -9.97
N LEU A 34 0.68 3.03 -8.89
CA LEU A 34 0.41 2.57 -7.54
C LEU A 34 -1.00 3.02 -7.11
N PRO A 35 -1.91 2.07 -6.78
CA PRO A 35 -3.22 2.40 -6.24
C PRO A 35 -3.07 3.14 -4.91
N ASP A 36 -3.94 4.12 -4.69
CA ASP A 36 -3.97 4.88 -3.45
C ASP A 36 -4.19 3.95 -2.25
N TYR A 37 -3.30 4.04 -1.26
CA TYR A 37 -3.32 3.22 -0.04
C TYR A 37 -4.56 3.47 0.83
N SER A 38 -5.38 4.48 0.49
CA SER A 38 -6.64 4.83 1.16
C SER A 38 -7.66 3.67 1.20
N GLN A 39 -7.62 2.73 0.26
CA GLN A 39 -8.49 1.55 0.27
C GLN A 39 -8.20 0.58 1.43
N LEU A 40 -6.96 0.58 1.96
CA LEU A 40 -6.59 -0.26 3.11
C LEU A 40 -6.93 0.42 4.45
N ALA A 41 -7.06 1.75 4.47
CA ALA A 41 -7.39 2.51 5.67
C ALA A 41 -8.90 2.49 5.98
N GLN A 42 -9.76 2.36 4.97
CA GLN A 42 -11.22 2.25 5.09
C GLN A 42 -11.74 0.82 4.84
N TYR A 43 -11.00 -0.22 5.25
CA TYR A 43 -11.58 -1.56 5.26
C TYR A 43 -12.58 -1.67 6.43
N GLU A 44 -13.87 -1.51 6.11
CA GLU A 44 -14.97 -1.72 7.04
C GLU A 44 -15.49 -3.16 6.84
N PRO A 45 -15.03 -4.14 7.65
CA PRO A 45 -15.44 -5.53 7.47
C PRO A 45 -16.95 -5.68 7.64
N PRO A 46 -17.60 -6.54 6.82
CA PRO A 46 -19.02 -6.82 6.96
C PRO A 46 -19.28 -7.41 8.35
N VAL A 47 -20.04 -6.68 9.17
CA VAL A 47 -20.47 -7.13 10.51
C VAL A 47 -21.60 -8.15 10.42
N MET A 48 -21.65 -9.07 11.38
CA MET A 48 -22.65 -10.13 11.41
C MET A 48 -24.06 -9.55 11.57
N THR A 49 -25.02 -10.04 10.78
CA THR A 49 -26.44 -9.68 10.91
C THR A 49 -27.07 -10.50 12.04
N ARG A 50 -27.65 -9.82 13.02
CA ARG A 50 -28.30 -10.44 14.18
C ARG A 50 -29.81 -10.26 14.12
N VAL A 51 -30.56 -11.36 14.17
CA VAL A 51 -32.03 -11.34 14.16
C VAL A 51 -32.56 -11.62 15.57
N HIS A 52 -33.33 -10.67 16.11
CA HIS A 52 -33.96 -10.76 17.43
C HIS A 52 -35.48 -11.02 17.32
N ALA A 53 -36.03 -11.75 18.27
CA ALA A 53 -37.46 -11.96 18.45
C ALA A 53 -38.12 -10.73 19.10
N ALA A 54 -39.46 -10.69 19.06
CA ALA A 54 -40.26 -9.61 19.64
C ALA A 54 -40.10 -9.47 21.17
N ASP A 55 -39.58 -10.51 21.83
CA ASP A 55 -39.24 -10.56 23.26
C ASP A 55 -37.76 -10.21 23.55
N GLY A 56 -36.98 -9.86 22.51
CA GLY A 56 -35.56 -9.51 22.60
C GLY A 56 -34.60 -10.71 22.54
N THR A 57 -35.11 -11.95 22.53
CA THR A 57 -34.27 -13.15 22.47
C THR A 57 -33.61 -13.31 21.09
N LEU A 58 -32.39 -13.86 21.07
CA LEU A 58 -31.62 -14.09 19.84
C LEU A 58 -32.23 -15.27 19.06
N ILE A 59 -32.76 -15.04 17.86
CA ILE A 59 -33.35 -16.11 17.03
C ILE A 59 -32.25 -16.86 16.28
N ALA A 60 -31.39 -16.12 15.58
CA ALA A 60 -30.29 -16.68 14.80
C ALA A 60 -29.23 -15.60 14.49
N GLU A 61 -27.98 -16.04 14.44
CA GLU A 61 -26.84 -15.23 13.99
C GLU A 61 -26.37 -15.81 12.65
N TYR A 62 -26.50 -15.02 11.57
CA TYR A 62 -26.07 -15.44 10.22
C TYR A 62 -24.70 -14.85 9.91
N ALA A 63 -23.70 -15.71 9.69
CA ALA A 63 -22.39 -15.33 9.19
C ALA A 63 -21.80 -16.42 8.30
N ARG A 64 -21.27 -16.03 7.14
CA ARG A 64 -20.59 -16.95 6.21
C ARG A 64 -19.22 -17.40 6.76
N GLU A 65 -18.58 -16.55 7.56
CA GLU A 65 -17.28 -16.83 8.17
C GLU A 65 -17.21 -16.19 9.56
N ARG A 66 -16.61 -16.90 10.51
CA ARG A 66 -16.49 -16.49 11.92
C ARG A 66 -15.32 -15.51 12.11
N ARG A 67 -15.41 -14.32 11.50
CA ARG A 67 -14.40 -13.26 11.65
C ARG A 67 -14.88 -12.22 12.66
N LEU A 68 -14.06 -11.93 13.67
CA LEU A 68 -14.28 -10.85 14.61
C LEU A 68 -13.32 -9.71 14.25
N PHE A 69 -13.83 -8.48 14.11
CA PHE A 69 -12.97 -7.32 13.92
C PHE A 69 -12.21 -7.03 15.22
N VAL A 70 -10.88 -7.02 15.16
CA VAL A 70 -10.00 -6.69 16.29
C VAL A 70 -9.20 -5.45 15.90
N PRO A 71 -9.35 -4.32 16.62
CA PRO A 71 -8.54 -3.14 16.35
C PRO A 71 -7.07 -3.42 16.67
N VAL A 72 -6.14 -2.84 15.90
CA VAL A 72 -4.68 -3.09 16.04
C VAL A 72 -4.16 -2.84 17.47
N ASN A 73 -4.75 -1.89 18.19
CA ASN A 73 -4.39 -1.55 19.57
C ASN A 73 -4.72 -2.67 20.58
N ALA A 74 -5.60 -3.60 20.23
CA ALA A 74 -5.96 -4.75 21.05
C ALA A 74 -5.16 -6.02 20.70
N ILE A 75 -4.31 -5.96 19.66
CA ILE A 75 -3.46 -7.09 19.25
C ILE A 75 -2.19 -7.10 20.11
N PRO A 76 -1.86 -8.21 20.80
CA PRO A 76 -0.62 -8.31 21.56
C PRO A 76 0.62 -8.16 20.66
N LYS A 77 1.61 -7.38 21.11
CA LYS A 77 2.87 -7.12 20.38
C LYS A 77 3.67 -8.35 19.96
N LEU A 78 3.38 -9.52 20.55
CA LEU A 78 4.07 -10.77 20.25
C LEU A 78 3.66 -11.40 18.91
N VAL A 79 2.62 -10.88 18.25
CA VAL A 79 2.00 -11.44 17.04
C VAL A 79 2.07 -10.47 15.84
N ILE A 80 2.78 -9.34 15.99
CA ILE A 80 2.98 -8.31 14.94
C ILE A 80 4.42 -8.40 14.42
#